data_AF-A0A834J0Q9-F1
#
_entry.id   AF-A0A834J0Q9-F1
#
_cell.length_a   1.000
_cell.length_b   1.000
_cell.length_c   1.000
_cell.angle_alpha   90.00
_cell.angle_beta   90.00
_cell.angle_gamma   90.00
#
_symmetry.space_group_name_H-M   'P 1'
#
loop_
_entity.id
_entity.type
_entity.pdbx_description
1 polymer ?
#
loop_
_entity_poly.entity_id
_entity_poly.type
_entity_poly.pdbx_seq_one_letter_code
_entity_poly.pdbx_strand_id
1 'polypeptide(L)'
;MYVYCYTVDDVMEEFRHNGRDFEYCPDVDDYPQPVPNIRRKKPKKPLPNVCVFCRNNGVEEIYYRQHLIKYADGRVQCPVLR
;
A
#
# COMPACT_ATOMS: atom_id res chain seq x y z
N MET A 1 26.56 -22.40 -3.33
CA MET A 1 25.76 -21.48 -2.50
C MET A 1 25.54 -20.21 -3.32
N TYR A 2 24.41 -20.10 -4.03
CA TYR A 2 24.14 -18.93 -4.88
C TYR A 2 23.55 -17.81 -4.04
N VAL A 3 24.25 -16.68 -3.96
CA VAL A 3 23.75 -15.44 -3.36
C VAL A 3 23.05 -14.68 -4.48
N TYR A 4 21.71 -14.62 -4.46
CA TYR A 4 20.96 -13.77 -5.38
C TYR A 4 21.18 -12.30 -4.97
N CYS A 5 22.17 -11.65 -5.59
CA CYS A 5 22.30 -10.20 -5.53
C CYS A 5 21.33 -9.63 -6.58
N TYR A 6 20.22 -9.05 -6.13
CA TYR A 6 19.30 -8.34 -7.02
C TYR A 6 20.06 -7.22 -7.71
N THR A 7 19.99 -7.18 -9.04
CA THR A 7 20.58 -6.10 -9.82
C THR A 7 19.76 -4.83 -9.64
N VAL A 8 20.38 -3.67 -9.88
CA VAL A 8 19.66 -2.38 -9.90
C VAL A 8 18.51 -2.45 -10.91
N ASP A 9 18.69 -3.17 -12.02
CA ASP A 9 17.64 -3.38 -13.01
C ASP A 9 16.45 -4.16 -12.46
N ASP A 10 16.67 -5.21 -11.65
CA ASP A 10 15.60 -6.00 -11.01
C ASP A 10 14.79 -5.13 -10.03
N VAL A 11 15.48 -4.27 -9.28
CA VAL A 11 14.84 -3.33 -8.34
C VAL A 11 14.04 -2.28 -9.10
N MET A 12 14.62 -1.67 -10.13
CA MET A 12 13.96 -0.67 -10.96
C MET A 12 12.78 -1.26 -11.74
N GLU A 13 12.85 -2.53 -12.13
CA GLU A 13 11.75 -3.25 -12.76
C GLU A 13 10.54 -3.31 -11.84
N GLU A 14 10.70 -3.65 -10.56
CA GLU A 14 9.58 -3.68 -9.61
C GLU A 14 8.91 -2.31 -9.46
N PHE A 15 9.69 -1.22 -9.49
CA PHE A 15 9.15 0.14 -9.49
C PHE A 15 8.33 0.45 -10.76
N ARG A 16 8.74 -0.04 -11.93
CA ARG A 16 8.00 0.14 -13.21
C ARG A 16 6.62 -0.51 -13.20
N HIS A 17 6.36 -1.45 -12.29
CA HIS A 17 5.08 -2.16 -12.18
C HIS A 17 4.08 -1.49 -11.21
N ASN A 18 4.52 -0.50 -10.42
CA ASN A 18 3.65 0.27 -9.55
C ASN A 18 3.08 1.48 -10.31
N GLY A 19 1.76 1.68 -10.28
CA GLY A 19 1.10 2.84 -10.91
C GLY A 19 0.43 2.57 -12.26
N ARG A 20 0.11 1.31 -12.58
CA ARG A 20 -0.76 1.02 -13.73
C ARG A 20 -2.21 1.38 -13.40
N ASP A 21 -2.50 2.66 -13.51
CA ASP A 21 -3.86 3.18 -13.38
C ASP A 21 -4.70 2.72 -14.58
N PHE A 22 -5.99 2.50 -14.34
CA PHE A 22 -6.95 2.30 -15.43
C PHE A 22 -7.25 3.68 -16.01
N GLU A 23 -7.28 3.78 -17.33
CA GLU A 23 -7.43 5.05 -18.04
C GLU A 23 -8.72 5.75 -17.60
N TYR A 24 -8.59 6.98 -17.11
CA TYR A 24 -9.74 7.83 -16.81
C TYR A 24 -10.38 8.22 -18.13
N CYS A 25 -11.58 7.71 -18.39
CA CYS A 25 -12.42 8.13 -19.51
C CYS A 25 -13.43 9.16 -18.99
N PRO A 26 -13.14 10.48 -19.08
CA PRO A 26 -14.19 11.48 -19.00
C PRO A 26 -14.89 11.44 -20.36
N ASP A 27 -16.11 10.90 -20.39
CA ASP A 27 -17.20 11.26 -21.31
C ASP A 27 -18.17 10.07 -21.38
N VAL A 28 -19.06 9.95 -20.40
CA VAL A 28 -20.50 9.69 -20.60
C VAL A 28 -21.22 9.82 -19.25
N ASP A 29 -22.07 10.83 -19.15
CA ASP A 29 -23.04 11.04 -18.08
C ASP A 29 -24.14 9.97 -18.09
N ASP A 30 -23.82 8.74 -17.69
CA ASP A 30 -24.82 7.74 -17.30
C ASP A 30 -24.18 6.83 -16.25
N TYR A 31 -24.21 7.25 -14.98
CA TYR A 31 -23.55 6.61 -13.84
C TYR A 31 -23.78 5.09 -13.80
N PRO A 32 -22.80 4.24 -14.19
CA PRO A 32 -22.82 2.85 -13.79
C PRO A 32 -22.31 2.84 -12.35
N GLN A 33 -23.14 2.30 -11.47
CA GLN A 33 -22.79 1.93 -10.10
C GLN A 33 -21.32 1.48 -9.99
N PRO A 34 -20.60 1.85 -8.91
CA PRO A 34 -19.19 1.50 -8.77
C PRO A 34 -19.07 -0.01 -8.93
N VAL A 35 -18.53 -0.44 -10.07
CA VAL A 35 -18.29 -1.85 -10.34
C VAL A 35 -17.50 -2.37 -9.15
N PRO A 36 -18.04 -3.34 -8.38
CA PRO A 36 -17.36 -3.84 -7.21
C PRO A 36 -16.08 -4.42 -7.75
N ASN A 37 -15.02 -3.67 -7.48
CA ASN A 37 -13.68 -3.89 -7.97
C ASN A 37 -13.45 -5.39 -7.79
N ILE A 38 -13.44 -6.15 -8.90
CA ILE A 38 -12.97 -7.54 -8.89
C ILE A 38 -11.46 -7.40 -8.76
N ARG A 39 -11.06 -6.84 -7.61
CA ARG A 39 -9.77 -7.01 -7.00
C ARG A 39 -9.62 -8.50 -7.06
N ARG A 40 -8.78 -9.00 -7.97
CA ARG A 40 -8.11 -10.28 -7.79
C ARG A 40 -7.90 -10.37 -6.29
N LYS A 41 -8.56 -11.34 -5.63
CA LYS A 41 -8.52 -11.48 -4.17
C LYS A 41 -7.05 -11.75 -3.85
N LYS A 42 -6.25 -10.67 -3.75
CA LYS A 42 -4.89 -10.74 -3.29
C LYS A 42 -5.04 -11.42 -1.94
N PRO A 43 -4.32 -12.53 -1.69
CA PRO A 43 -4.40 -13.20 -0.40
C PRO A 43 -4.29 -12.10 0.65
N LYS A 44 -5.26 -12.07 1.59
CA LYS A 44 -5.32 -11.02 2.60
C LYS A 44 -4.00 -11.10 3.35
N LYS A 45 -3.03 -10.25 2.98
CA LYS A 45 -1.77 -10.15 3.71
C LYS A 45 -2.17 -9.83 5.15
N PRO A 46 -1.55 -10.48 6.14
CA PRO A 46 -1.85 -10.19 7.54
C PRO A 46 -1.74 -8.68 7.73
N LEU A 47 -2.74 -8.10 8.40
CA LEU A 47 -2.75 -6.68 8.71
C LEU A 47 -1.44 -6.37 9.45
N PRO A 48 -0.72 -5.31 9.05
CA PRO A 48 0.51 -4.95 9.75
C PRO A 48 0.17 -4.62 11.21
N ASN A 49 0.90 -5.24 12.14
CA ASN A 49 0.73 -5.04 13.58
C ASN A 49 1.46 -3.79 14.11
N VAL A 50 1.97 -2.95 13.20
CA VAL A 50 2.79 -1.77 13.51
C VAL A 50 2.51 -0.65 12.52
N CYS A 51 2.83 0.59 12.90
CA CYS A 51 2.73 1.74 12.03
C CYS A 51 3.86 1.74 10.99
N VAL A 52 3.55 1.25 9.79
CA VAL A 52 4.49 1.25 8.66
C VAL A 52 4.94 2.67 8.26
N PHE A 53 4.10 3.68 8.48
CA PHE A 53 4.44 5.07 8.20
C PHE A 53 5.59 5.55 9.10
N CYS A 54 5.46 5.40 10.43
CA CYS A 54 6.52 5.80 11.36
C CYS A 54 7.77 4.93 11.21
N ARG A 55 7.62 3.63 10.93
CA ARG A 55 8.75 2.75 10.62
C ARG A 55 9.55 3.24 9.41
N ASN A 56 8.87 3.59 8.32
CA ASN A 56 9.54 4.05 7.08
C ASN A 56 10.20 5.43 7.25
N ASN A 57 9.69 6.26 8.16
CA ASN A 57 10.30 7.55 8.51
C ASN A 57 11.49 7.43 9.48
N GLY A 58 11.88 6.20 9.86
CA GLY A 58 13.02 5.99 10.75
C GLY A 58 12.76 6.35 12.22
N VAL A 59 11.49 6.41 12.64
CA VAL A 59 11.15 6.60 14.05
C VAL A 59 11.53 5.35 14.85
N GLU A 60 11.80 5.51 16.16
CA GLU A 60 12.16 4.41 17.04
C GLU A 60 11.13 3.26 17.06
N GLU A 61 11.62 2.04 17.23
CA GLU A 61 10.78 0.83 17.23
C GLU A 61 9.70 0.82 18.30
N ILE A 62 10.03 1.35 19.47
CA ILE A 62 9.07 1.46 20.59
C ILE A 62 7.89 2.32 20.16
N TYR A 63 8.14 3.39 19.40
CA TYR A 63 7.11 4.34 18.99
C TYR A 63 6.23 3.80 17.86
N TYR A 64 6.82 3.26 16.78
CA TYR A 64 6.00 2.78 15.66
C TYR A 64 5.23 1.50 15.98
N ARG A 65 5.57 0.78 17.06
CA ARG A 65 4.82 -0.37 17.57
C ARG A 65 3.59 0.00 18.40
N GLN A 66 3.48 1.24 18.89
CA GLN A 66 2.38 1.66 19.76
C GLN A 66 1.06 1.94 19.02
N HIS A 67 1.09 2.03 17.69
CA HIS A 67 -0.09 2.38 16.90
C HIS A 67 -0.05 1.76 15.49
N LEU A 68 -1.17 1.80 14.78
CA LEU A 68 -1.26 1.44 13.37
C LEU A 68 -1.37 2.69 12.50
N ILE A 69 -1.17 2.54 11.19
CA ILE A 69 -1.46 3.62 10.24
C ILE A 69 -2.98 3.88 10.15
N LYS A 70 -3.76 2.80 10.08
CA LYS A 70 -5.23 2.83 9.96
C LYS A 70 -5.86 1.77 10.84
N TYR A 71 -7.03 2.09 11.41
CA TYR A 71 -7.91 1.16 12.10
C TYR A 71 -8.63 0.22 11.11
N ALA A 72 -9.29 -0.82 11.64
CA ALA A 72 -10.07 -1.77 10.83
C ALA A 72 -11.26 -1.11 10.11
N ASP A 73 -11.75 0.02 10.61
CA ASP A 73 -12.82 0.83 10.01
C ASP A 73 -12.31 1.80 8.92
N GLY A 74 -11.00 1.80 8.64
CA GLY A 74 -10.36 2.65 7.64
C GLY A 74 -9.95 4.04 8.13
N ARG A 75 -10.22 4.40 9.39
CA ARG A 75 -9.80 5.69 9.96
C ARG A 75 -8.31 5.74 10.22
N VAL A 76 -7.69 6.90 10.02
CA VAL A 76 -6.26 7.11 10.34
C VAL A 76 -6.07 7.11 11.86
N GLN A 77 -5.17 6.26 12.34
CA GLN A 77 -4.81 6.17 13.76
C GLN A 77 -3.49 6.92 14.05
N CYS A 78 -2.56 6.92 13.09
CA CYS A 78 -1.23 7.48 13.27
C CYS A 78 -1.31 8.95 13.73
N PRO A 79 -0.70 9.31 14.87
CA PRO A 79 -0.75 10.67 15.41
C PRO A 79 -0.01 11.70 14.54
N VAL A 80 0.93 11.24 13.71
CA VAL A 80 1.68 12.11 12.79
C VAL A 80 0.86 12.48 11.54
N LEU A 81 -0.15 11.67 11.20
CA LEU A 81 -1.00 11.85 10.02
C LEU A 81 -2.39 12.43 10.38
N ARG A 82 -2.55 12.99 11.59
CA ARG A 82 -3.78 13.59 12.08
C ARG A 82 -3.78 15.09 11.93
#